data_AF-A0A6S7H8I1-F1
#
_entry.id   AF-A0A6S7H8I1-F1
#
_cell.length_a   1.000
_cell.length_b   1.000
_cell.length_c   1.000
_cell.angle_alpha   90.00
_cell.angle_beta   90.00
_cell.angle_gamma   90.00
#
_symmetry.space_group_name_H-M   'P 1'
#
loop_
_entity.id
_entity.type
_entity.pdbx_description
1 polymer ?
#
loop_
_entity_poly.entity_id
_entity_poly.type
_entity_poly.pdbx_seq_one_letter_code
_entity_poly.pdbx_strand_id
1 'polypeptide(L)'
;MPYFQGAFEKRCLTTGAPSLLAFFTLSLSILFLMTNIPGNLLVILAVLRDPYKNLRSPFNILMTNLSTADLIVGAIVCPLSIHFHLMEALRESISITEIRIFHLSYFIASTASVLSLASLAIERYVAIR
;
A
#
# COMPACT_ATOMS: atom_id res chain seq x y z
N MET A 1 18.76 -5.73 36.34
CA MET A 1 18.78 -4.60 35.39
C MET A 1 17.35 -4.17 34.96
N PRO A 2 16.45 -3.75 35.87
CA PRO A 2 15.09 -3.28 35.50
C PRO A 2 14.98 -1.76 35.22
N TYR A 3 15.93 -0.96 35.70
CA TYR A 3 15.90 0.51 35.56
C TYR A 3 16.09 0.99 34.11
N PHE A 4 16.84 0.26 33.30
CA PHE A 4 17.09 0.64 31.91
C PHE A 4 15.86 0.42 31.01
N GLN A 5 15.13 -0.69 31.23
CA GLN A 5 13.89 -1.01 30.52
C GLN A 5 12.82 0.08 30.75
N GLY A 6 12.61 0.49 32.02
CA GLY A 6 11.63 1.51 32.37
C GLY A 6 12.00 2.93 31.89
N ALA A 7 13.30 3.24 31.80
CA ALA A 7 13.77 4.50 31.23
C ALA A 7 13.66 4.55 29.71
N PHE A 8 13.79 3.40 29.04
CA PHE A 8 13.59 3.25 27.60
C PHE A 8 12.10 3.34 27.25
N GLU A 9 11.24 2.65 28.00
CA GLU A 9 9.78 2.68 27.84
C GLU A 9 9.21 4.08 28.03
N LYS A 10 9.65 4.81 29.07
CA LYS A 10 9.29 6.24 29.24
C LYS A 10 9.76 7.10 28.08
N ARG A 11 10.96 6.86 27.54
CA ARG A 11 11.46 7.62 26.37
C ARG A 11 10.62 7.33 25.13
N CYS A 12 10.24 6.08 24.88
CA CYS A 12 9.34 5.71 23.79
C CYS A 12 7.94 6.33 23.94
N LEU A 13 7.44 6.47 25.17
CA LEU A 13 6.16 7.14 25.48
C LEU A 13 6.21 8.68 25.32
N THR A 14 7.39 9.29 25.45
CA THR A 14 7.53 10.76 25.44
C THR A 14 8.00 11.30 24.08
N THR A 15 8.62 10.44 23.26
CA THR A 15 9.15 10.79 21.94
C THR A 15 8.12 10.36 20.89
N GLY A 16 7.25 11.27 20.47
CA GLY A 16 6.37 11.03 19.33
C GLY A 16 7.17 10.73 18.06
N ALA A 17 6.57 10.06 17.07
CA ALA A 17 7.27 9.69 15.85
C ALA A 17 8.00 10.90 15.24
N PRO A 18 9.28 10.74 14.81
CA PRO A 18 10.03 11.85 14.25
C PRO A 18 9.29 12.41 13.04
N SER A 19 9.00 13.72 13.07
CA SER A 19 8.22 14.42 12.03
C SER A 19 8.76 14.18 10.63
N LEU A 20 10.08 14.01 10.50
CA LEU A 20 10.75 13.61 9.26
C LEU A 20 10.16 12.32 8.65
N LEU A 21 9.95 11.29 9.46
CA LEU A 21 9.43 10.00 9.01
C LEU A 21 7.98 10.14 8.54
N ALA A 22 7.20 11.01 9.18
CA ALA A 22 5.85 11.34 8.74
C ALA A 22 5.84 12.04 7.38
N PHE A 23 6.72 13.03 7.16
CA PHE A 23 6.82 13.70 5.87
C PHE A 23 7.28 12.74 4.75
N PHE A 24 8.24 11.86 5.03
CA PHE A 24 8.68 10.85 4.06
C PHE A 24 7.55 9.89 3.69
N THR A 25 6.85 9.32 4.67
CA THR A 25 5.75 8.38 4.43
C THR A 25 4.56 9.05 3.74
N LEU A 26 4.24 10.30 4.09
CA LEU A 26 3.22 11.09 3.40
C LEU A 26 3.60 11.29 1.93
N SER A 27 4.84 11.70 1.66
CA SER A 27 5.35 11.93 0.30
C SER A 27 5.31 10.65 -0.53
N LEU A 28 5.74 9.52 0.04
CA LEU A 28 5.67 8.21 -0.60
C LEU A 28 4.23 7.77 -0.85
N SER A 29 3.32 7.99 0.09
CA SER A 29 1.89 7.65 -0.07
C SER A 29 1.26 8.44 -1.21
N ILE A 30 1.56 9.74 -1.32
CA ILE A 30 1.10 10.60 -2.42
C ILE A 30 1.67 10.10 -3.76
N LEU A 31 2.98 9.84 -3.82
CA LEU A 31 3.61 9.34 -5.04
C LEU A 31 3.02 8.00 -5.47
N PHE A 32 2.79 7.10 -4.51
CA PHE A 32 2.15 5.82 -4.75
C PHE A 32 0.74 5.99 -5.30
N LEU A 33 -0.08 6.89 -4.73
CA LEU A 33 -1.41 7.18 -5.24
C LEU A 33 -1.36 7.70 -6.69
N MET A 34 -0.43 8.61 -6.96
CA MET A 34 -0.22 9.21 -8.29
C MET A 34 0.22 8.20 -9.34
N THR A 35 0.96 7.15 -8.98
CA THR A 35 1.35 6.09 -9.92
C THR A 35 0.33 4.95 -9.99
N ASN A 36 -0.29 4.60 -8.86
CA ASN A 36 -1.19 3.47 -8.72
C ASN A 36 -2.51 3.70 -9.47
N ILE A 37 -3.08 4.91 -9.42
CA ILE A 37 -4.31 5.23 -10.15
C ILE A 37 -4.12 5.13 -11.67
N PRO A 38 -3.22 5.88 -12.32
CA PRO A 38 -3.07 5.81 -13.77
C PRO A 38 -2.53 4.46 -14.22
N GLY A 39 -1.64 3.81 -13.45
CA GLY A 39 -1.11 2.49 -13.77
C GLY A 39 -2.20 1.43 -13.86
N ASN A 40 -3.03 1.31 -12.82
CA ASN A 40 -4.12 0.33 -12.81
C ASN A 40 -5.26 0.70 -13.76
N LEU A 41 -5.54 1.99 -13.97
CA LEU A 41 -6.52 2.44 -14.95
C LEU A 41 -6.08 2.13 -16.37
N LEU A 42 -4.79 2.31 -16.69
CA LEU A 42 -4.19 1.95 -17.98
C LEU A 42 -4.30 0.45 -18.25
N VAL A 43 -4.09 -0.39 -17.24
CA VAL A 43 -4.26 -1.85 -17.37
C VAL A 43 -5.71 -2.22 -17.68
N ILE A 44 -6.67 -1.66 -16.93
CA ILE A 44 -8.10 -1.88 -17.19
C ILE A 44 -8.49 -1.37 -18.59
N LEU A 45 -8.00 -0.18 -18.97
CA LEU A 45 -8.25 0.40 -20.29
C LEU A 45 -7.62 -0.42 -21.40
N ALA A 46 -6.42 -0.97 -21.21
CA ALA A 46 -5.76 -1.83 -22.20
C ALA A 46 -6.58 -3.10 -22.45
N VAL A 47 -7.10 -3.73 -21.39
CA VAL A 47 -7.97 -4.91 -21.52
C VAL A 47 -9.32 -4.57 -22.16
N LEU A 48 -9.91 -3.41 -21.84
CA LEU A 48 -11.18 -2.95 -22.42
C LEU A 48 -11.06 -2.48 -23.88
N ARG A 49 -9.94 -1.85 -24.23
CA ARG A 49 -9.68 -1.35 -25.58
C ARG A 49 -9.27 -2.43 -26.56
N ASP A 50 -9.06 -3.65 -26.09
CA ASP A 50 -8.64 -4.74 -26.96
C ASP A 50 -9.79 -5.19 -27.89
N PRO A 51 -9.77 -4.84 -29.20
CA PRO A 51 -10.93 -4.96 -30.09
C PRO A 51 -11.20 -6.39 -30.55
N TYR A 52 -10.24 -7.30 -30.38
CA TYR A 52 -10.27 -8.61 -31.03
C TYR A 52 -10.95 -9.71 -30.21
N LYS A 53 -11.43 -9.43 -28.97
CA LYS A 53 -12.09 -10.40 -28.07
C LYS A 53 -11.34 -11.73 -27.83
N ASN A 54 -10.10 -11.87 -28.31
CA ASN A 54 -9.21 -13.00 -28.07
C ASN A 54 -8.60 -13.00 -26.64
N LEU A 55 -8.87 -11.94 -25.85
CA LEU A 55 -8.24 -11.67 -24.56
C LEU A 55 -8.92 -12.28 -23.33
N ARG A 56 -9.86 -13.22 -23.49
CA ARG A 56 -10.22 -14.17 -22.40
C ARG A 56 -9.12 -15.20 -22.14
N SER A 57 -7.86 -14.83 -22.34
CA SER A 57 -6.72 -15.56 -21.81
C SER A 57 -6.73 -15.41 -20.28
N PRO A 58 -6.45 -16.46 -19.51
CA PRO A 58 -6.35 -16.39 -18.05
C PRO A 58 -5.43 -15.25 -17.58
N PHE A 59 -4.45 -14.86 -18.41
CA PHE A 59 -3.53 -13.76 -18.16
C PHE A 59 -4.22 -12.39 -17.99
N ASN A 60 -5.13 -11.99 -18.89
CA ASN A 60 -5.76 -10.66 -18.81
C ASN A 60 -6.82 -10.57 -17.70
N ILE A 61 -7.48 -11.68 -17.38
CA ILE A 61 -8.42 -11.76 -16.26
C ILE A 61 -7.65 -11.61 -14.94
N LEU A 62 -6.51 -12.29 -14.79
CA LEU A 62 -5.63 -12.15 -13.63
C LEU A 62 -5.18 -10.70 -13.46
N MET A 63 -4.72 -10.08 -14.55
CA MET A 63 -4.20 -8.72 -14.55
C MET A 63 -5.28 -7.67 -14.24
N THR A 64 -6.49 -7.84 -14.78
CA THR A 64 -7.63 -6.96 -14.45
C THR A 64 -8.05 -7.08 -12.98
N ASN A 65 -8.11 -8.31 -12.46
CA ASN A 65 -8.48 -8.56 -11.06
C ASN A 65 -7.42 -8.02 -10.09
N LEU A 66 -6.14 -8.14 -10.46
CA LEU A 66 -5.03 -7.57 -9.70
C LEU A 66 -5.07 -6.04 -9.71
N SER A 67 -5.21 -5.39 -10.87
CA SER A 67 -5.33 -3.92 -10.94
C SER A 67 -6.54 -3.38 -10.18
N THR A 68 -7.63 -4.15 -10.14
CA THR A 68 -8.79 -3.81 -9.31
C THR A 68 -8.46 -3.95 -7.82
N ALA A 69 -7.78 -5.02 -7.42
CA ALA A 69 -7.31 -5.19 -6.04
C ALA A 69 -6.33 -4.08 -5.62
N ASP A 70 -5.37 -3.71 -6.47
CA ASP A 70 -4.39 -2.65 -6.21
C ASP A 70 -5.04 -1.27 -6.08
N LEU A 71 -6.11 -0.98 -6.85
CA LEU A 71 -6.92 0.23 -6.67
C LEU A 71 -7.64 0.23 -5.31
N ILE A 72 -8.25 -0.89 -4.92
CA ILE A 72 -8.94 -1.03 -3.63
C ILE A 72 -7.95 -0.88 -2.47
N VAL A 73 -6.79 -1.54 -2.56
CA VAL A 73 -5.72 -1.44 -1.57
C VAL A 73 -5.18 -0.01 -1.48
N GLY A 74 -4.87 0.63 -2.61
CA GLY A 74 -4.42 2.02 -2.62
C GLY A 74 -5.45 2.99 -2.02
N ALA A 75 -6.73 2.76 -2.30
CA ALA A 75 -7.83 3.55 -1.75
C ALA A 75 -8.06 3.33 -0.25
N ILE A 76 -7.65 2.20 0.32
CA ILE A 76 -7.77 1.89 1.77
C ILE A 76 -6.50 2.30 2.52
N VAL A 77 -5.32 1.97 1.99
CA VAL A 77 -4.02 2.22 2.65
C VAL A 77 -3.70 3.71 2.73
N CYS A 78 -4.02 4.49 1.69
CA CYS A 78 -3.73 5.93 1.69
C CYS A 78 -4.52 6.74 2.72
N PRO A 79 -5.87 6.63 2.85
CA PRO A 79 -6.59 7.35 3.89
C PRO A 79 -6.21 6.88 5.30
N LEU A 80 -5.86 5.60 5.46
CA LEU A 80 -5.35 5.09 6.74
C LEU A 80 -4.00 5.69 7.11
N SER A 81 -3.07 5.80 6.15
CA SER A 81 -1.77 6.46 6.35
C SER A 81 -1.93 7.94 6.74
N ILE A 82 -2.83 8.65 6.05
CA ILE A 82 -3.15 10.06 6.36
C ILE A 82 -3.79 10.18 7.74
N HIS A 83 -4.76 9.32 8.06
CA HIS A 83 -5.44 9.33 9.35
C HIS A 83 -4.46 9.06 10.50
N PHE A 84 -3.59 8.06 10.36
CA PHE A 84 -2.60 7.74 11.38
C PHE A 84 -1.62 8.88 11.60
N HIS A 85 -1.10 9.49 10.52
CA HIS A 85 -0.21 10.65 10.64
C HIS A 85 -0.90 11.88 11.23
N LEU A 86 -2.20 12.06 10.96
CA LEU A 86 -2.99 13.15 11.55
C LEU A 86 -3.22 12.93 13.05
N MET A 87 -3.57 11.71 13.47
CA MET A 87 -3.77 11.38 14.89
C MET A 87 -2.47 11.46 15.69
N GLU A 88 -1.36 10.97 15.13
CA GLU A 88 -0.02 11.12 15.70
C GLU A 88 0.35 12.62 15.85
N ALA A 89 0.07 13.44 14.84
CA ALA A 89 0.34 14.88 14.88
C ALA A 89 -0.51 15.64 15.91
N LEU A 90 -1.73 15.16 16.18
CA LEU A 90 -2.64 15.77 17.15
C LEU A 90 -2.38 15.30 18.60
N ARG A 91 -1.45 14.35 18.84
CA ARG A 91 -1.17 13.77 20.17
C ARG A 91 -2.43 13.20 20.86
N GLU A 92 -3.42 12.79 20.07
CA GLU A 92 -4.57 12.06 20.61
C GLU A 92 -4.18 10.61 20.90
N SER A 93 -4.86 10.02 21.88
CA SER A 93 -4.60 8.63 22.28
C SER A 93 -5.00 7.67 21.17
N ILE A 94 -4.01 7.16 20.43
CA ILE A 94 -4.19 6.16 19.38
C ILE A 94 -4.78 4.88 20.02
N SER A 95 -5.91 4.42 19.49
CA SER A 95 -6.57 3.20 19.98
C SER A 95 -5.82 1.95 19.49
N ILE A 96 -5.86 0.87 20.28
CA ILE A 96 -5.29 -0.44 19.91
C ILE A 96 -5.86 -0.92 18.56
N THR A 97 -7.10 -0.55 18.26
CA THR A 97 -7.76 -0.85 16.98
C THR A 97 -7.06 -0.18 15.79
N GLU A 98 -6.60 1.06 15.94
CA GLU A 98 -5.91 1.80 14.87
C GLU A 98 -4.53 1.22 14.57
N ILE A 99 -3.80 0.82 15.62
CA ILE A 99 -2.52 0.11 15.48
C ILE A 99 -2.71 -1.20 14.71
N ARG A 100 -3.77 -1.96 15.02
CA ARG A 100 -4.09 -3.20 14.28
C ARG A 100 -4.42 -2.91 12.83
N ILE A 101 -5.18 -1.85 12.56
CA ILE A 101 -5.51 -1.45 11.19
C ILE A 101 -4.23 -1.07 10.43
N PHE A 102 -3.31 -0.32 11.03
CA PHE A 102 -2.02 0.03 10.43
C PHE A 102 -1.18 -1.21 10.08
N HIS A 103 -1.11 -2.19 10.98
CA HIS A 103 -0.43 -3.45 10.73
C HIS A 103 -1.07 -4.23 9.57
N LEU A 104 -2.40 -4.25 9.50
CA LEU A 104 -3.13 -4.90 8.41
C LEU A 104 -2.87 -4.20 7.07
N SER A 105 -2.91 -2.87 7.00
CA SER A 105 -2.62 -2.14 5.78
C SER A 105 -1.17 -2.35 5.31
N TYR A 106 -0.19 -2.40 6.20
CA TYR A 106 1.20 -2.72 5.85
C TYR A 106 1.34 -4.14 5.26
N PHE A 107 0.65 -5.11 5.86
CA PHE A 107 0.64 -6.50 5.37
C PHE A 107 0.01 -6.61 3.97
N ILE A 108 -1.12 -5.92 3.77
CA ILE A 108 -1.82 -5.88 2.48
C ILE A 108 -0.93 -5.20 1.42
N ALA A 109 -0.29 -4.08 1.73
CA ALA A 109 0.61 -3.39 0.81
C ALA A 109 1.80 -4.25 0.39
N SER A 110 2.39 -4.99 1.33
CA SER A 110 3.48 -5.93 1.04
C SER A 110 3.02 -7.06 0.11
N THR A 111 1.83 -7.60 0.36
CA THR A 111 1.22 -8.65 -0.47
C THR A 111 0.92 -8.14 -1.88
N ALA A 112 0.36 -6.93 -2.00
CA ALA A 112 0.10 -6.25 -3.27
C ALA A 112 1.38 -6.08 -4.09
N SER A 113 2.46 -5.56 -3.48
CA SER A 113 3.75 -5.39 -4.17
C SER A 113 4.32 -6.71 -4.74
N VAL A 114 4.23 -7.80 -3.99
CA VAL A 114 4.66 -9.14 -4.46
C VAL A 114 3.80 -9.60 -5.64
N LEU A 115 2.49 -9.39 -5.59
CA LEU A 115 1.58 -9.74 -6.68
C LEU A 115 1.85 -8.92 -7.94
N SER A 116 2.09 -7.61 -7.82
CA SER A 116 2.44 -6.76 -8.97
C SER A 116 3.76 -7.22 -9.60
N LEU A 117 4.78 -7.55 -8.80
CA LEU A 117 6.05 -8.12 -9.29
C LEU A 117 5.85 -9.48 -9.97
N ALA A 118 5.01 -10.34 -9.41
CA ALA A 118 4.68 -11.63 -9.99
C ALA A 118 3.96 -11.46 -11.35
N SER A 119 3.03 -10.52 -11.48
CA SER A 119 2.38 -10.19 -12.75
C SER A 119 3.40 -9.75 -13.80
N LEU A 120 4.28 -8.82 -13.45
CA LEU A 120 5.34 -8.35 -14.34
C LEU A 120 6.28 -9.50 -14.77
N ALA A 121 6.58 -10.43 -13.86
CA ALA A 121 7.38 -11.62 -14.18
C ALA A 121 6.65 -12.57 -15.14
N ILE A 122 5.34 -12.79 -14.93
CA ILE A 122 4.51 -13.64 -15.81
C ILE A 122 4.39 -13.01 -17.20
N GLU A 123 4.18 -11.70 -17.29
CA GLU A 123 4.20 -10.95 -18.55
C GLU A 123 5.46 -11.21 -19.35
N ARG A 124 6.62 -11.04 -18.71
CA ARG A 124 7.93 -11.25 -19.33
C ARG A 124 8.12 -12.71 -19.73
N TYR A 125 7.71 -13.65 -18.89
CA TYR A 125 7.85 -15.08 -19.15
C TYR A 125 7.02 -15.53 -20.36
N VAL A 126 5.76 -15.08 -20.45
CA VAL A 126 4.87 -15.42 -21.56
C VAL A 126 5.28 -14.72 -22.84
N ALA A 127 5.78 -13.47 -22.80
CA ALA A 127 6.25 -12.76 -23.98
C ALA A 127 7.52 -13.38 -24.61
N ILE A 128 8.30 -14.12 -23.82
CA ILE A 128 9.52 -14.80 -24.27
C ILE A 128 9.20 -16.19 -24.87
N ARG A 129 8.05 -16.78 -24.54
CA ARG A 129 7.62 -18.09 -25.01
C ARG A 129 6.70 -17.99 -26.23
#